data_AF-A0A1Q7WEX3-F1
#
_entry.id   AF-A0A1Q7WEX3-F1
#
_cell.length_a   1.000
_cell.length_b   1.000
_cell.length_c   1.000
_cell.angle_alpha   90.00
_cell.angle_beta   90.00
_cell.angle_gamma   90.00
#
_symmetry.space_group_name_H-M   'P 1'
#
loop_
_entity.id
_entity.type
_entity.pdbx_description
1 polymer ?
#
loop_
_entity_poly.entity_id
_entity_poly.type
_entity_poly.pdbx_seq_one_letter_code
_entity_poly.pdbx_strand_id
1 'polypeptide(L)'
;TVITSINAPEHGMAPEQLLLQHVHPDMVGIATALDGRPIESTEIAGPVIADHDSFQNAQAFLSGGGRRGLQEQILLSGTWNLNPWFVQVEQVPMVQIPIGYVGVVISFVGQAHEDVSGLEFKHGDLVNPGHKGVWVTPLYPGKHPINTRIMKIELVPTTNIVLNWATRTEAHHYDEKLSSITVRSKDGFAFNLDVSQIIHVGALDAPKVISRVGSMQNLVDHVLQPIVGNYFRNSAQDYTVLDFLSARSHRQVEAAGHIREALAAYDVQAIDTLIGDIHPPAQLMQTQTDRKIAEEQRKTYEVQEAAQIQRQQLVRQTSLADIQHQVVAAEQGVNIAELNANANVKQSTGEAESTRLRALGEAEAIRATGRAKAEAYRVGVEALGAQGYTVMQLMQIVGERNVRIVPDVAVSGASSNPGMVDGLLGLMLRTQANGSQQSKAS
;
A
#
# COMPACT_ATOMS: atom_id res chain seq x y z
N THR A 1 -72.75 -25.24 50.67
CA THR A 1 -71.75 -25.48 51.71
C THR A 1 -70.62 -24.49 51.53
N VAL A 2 -70.21 -23.78 52.57
CA VAL A 2 -69.07 -22.85 52.50
C VAL A 2 -67.79 -23.65 52.72
N ILE A 3 -66.86 -23.54 51.80
CA ILE A 3 -65.56 -24.21 51.87
C ILE A 3 -64.56 -23.19 52.41
N THR A 4 -63.83 -23.59 53.43
CA THR A 4 -62.86 -22.83 54.20
C THR A 4 -61.52 -23.54 54.11
N SER A 5 -60.43 -22.87 54.47
CA SER A 5 -59.09 -23.49 54.51
C SER A 5 -59.01 -24.74 55.41
N ILE A 6 -59.93 -24.89 56.36
CA ILE A 6 -59.97 -26.02 57.30
C ILE A 6 -60.61 -27.27 56.69
N ASN A 7 -61.69 -27.12 55.90
CA ASN A 7 -62.41 -28.24 55.27
C ASN A 7 -62.08 -28.44 53.78
N ALA A 8 -61.16 -27.64 53.21
CA ALA A 8 -60.70 -27.79 51.82
C ALA A 8 -60.21 -29.21 51.48
N PRO A 9 -59.44 -29.92 52.34
CA PRO A 9 -58.96 -31.26 52.03
C PRO A 9 -60.08 -32.30 51.88
N GLU A 10 -61.19 -32.13 52.61
CA GLU A 10 -62.37 -33.01 52.54
C GLU A 10 -63.10 -32.90 51.19
N HIS A 11 -62.85 -31.80 50.46
CA HIS A 11 -63.40 -31.51 49.14
C HIS A 11 -62.37 -31.65 48.01
N GLY A 12 -61.23 -32.29 48.28
CA GLY A 12 -60.17 -32.52 47.29
C GLY A 12 -59.39 -31.28 46.89
N MET A 13 -59.40 -30.23 47.73
CA MET A 13 -58.66 -28.99 47.52
C MET A 13 -57.51 -28.82 48.50
N ALA A 14 -56.45 -28.17 48.04
CA ALA A 14 -55.42 -27.65 48.94
C ALA A 14 -55.90 -26.32 49.54
N PRO A 15 -55.68 -26.05 50.84
CA PRO A 15 -56.01 -24.76 51.46
C PRO A 15 -55.40 -23.56 50.73
N GLU A 16 -54.23 -23.76 50.10
CA GLU A 16 -53.53 -22.76 49.29
C GLU A 16 -54.30 -22.33 48.04
N GLN A 17 -55.17 -23.19 47.50
CA GLN A 17 -55.99 -22.87 46.33
C GLN A 17 -57.13 -21.91 46.67
N LEU A 18 -57.50 -21.78 47.95
CA LEU A 18 -58.54 -20.85 48.42
C LEU A 18 -57.98 -19.45 48.75
N LEU A 19 -56.67 -19.25 48.60
CA LEU A 19 -56.04 -17.95 48.74
C LEU A 19 -56.28 -17.10 47.49
N LEU A 20 -56.20 -15.78 47.66
CA LEU A 20 -56.24 -14.87 46.52
C LEU A 20 -55.08 -15.17 45.58
N GLN A 21 -55.36 -15.19 44.28
CA GLN A 21 -54.35 -15.51 43.28
C GLN A 21 -53.51 -14.27 42.98
N HIS A 22 -52.23 -14.34 43.29
CA HIS A 22 -51.27 -13.27 43.04
C HIS A 22 -50.51 -13.51 41.74
N VAL A 23 -50.67 -12.61 40.78
CA VAL A 23 -49.82 -12.54 39.58
C VAL A 23 -48.66 -11.59 39.89
N HIS A 24 -47.44 -12.13 39.87
CA HIS A 24 -46.25 -11.36 40.23
C HIS A 24 -46.02 -10.17 39.28
N PRO A 25 -45.36 -9.09 39.74
CA PRO A 25 -44.83 -8.06 38.85
C PRO A 25 -43.93 -8.71 37.79
N ASP A 26 -44.01 -8.22 36.55
CA ASP A 26 -43.32 -8.78 35.36
C ASP A 26 -43.84 -10.14 34.84
N MET A 27 -44.89 -10.70 35.45
CA MET A 27 -45.57 -11.90 34.96
C MET A 27 -46.93 -11.54 34.34
N VAL A 28 -47.38 -12.40 33.44
CA VAL A 28 -48.71 -12.41 32.83
C VAL A 28 -49.42 -13.69 33.28
N GLY A 29 -50.64 -13.57 33.77
CA GLY A 29 -51.49 -14.72 34.04
C GLY A 29 -52.22 -15.16 32.78
N ILE A 30 -51.95 -16.38 32.32
CA ILE A 30 -52.66 -17.03 31.23
C ILE A 30 -53.80 -17.84 31.85
N ALA A 31 -55.04 -17.43 31.57
CA ALA A 31 -56.23 -18.05 32.12
C ALA A 31 -56.70 -19.24 31.27
N THR A 32 -57.05 -20.33 31.94
CA THR A 32 -57.72 -21.50 31.37
C THR A 32 -59.03 -21.70 32.11
N ALA A 33 -60.15 -21.54 31.40
CA ALA A 33 -61.49 -21.79 31.94
C ALA A 33 -61.80 -23.29 31.91
N LEU A 34 -62.26 -23.83 33.04
CA LEU A 34 -62.62 -25.24 33.20
C LEU A 34 -64.09 -25.50 32.87
N ASP A 35 -64.91 -24.46 32.80
CA ASP A 35 -66.35 -24.53 32.52
C ASP A 35 -66.78 -23.53 31.46
N GLY A 36 -67.88 -23.82 30.76
CA GLY A 36 -68.39 -23.04 29.63
C GLY A 36 -68.68 -23.88 28.38
N ARG A 37 -69.02 -23.19 27.29
CA ARG A 37 -69.26 -23.83 25.98
C ARG A 37 -67.97 -24.46 25.44
N PRO A 38 -68.02 -25.57 24.70
CA PRO A 38 -66.79 -26.09 24.08
C PRO A 38 -66.19 -25.05 23.11
N ILE A 39 -64.86 -24.95 23.07
CA ILE A 39 -64.16 -24.20 22.02
C ILE A 39 -64.48 -24.85 20.66
N GLU A 40 -64.70 -24.02 19.64
CA GLU A 40 -64.94 -24.49 18.28
C GLU A 40 -63.69 -25.18 17.72
N SER A 41 -63.87 -26.25 16.93
CA SER A 41 -62.75 -27.09 16.48
C SER A 41 -61.69 -26.38 15.64
N THR A 42 -61.97 -25.18 15.15
CA THR A 42 -61.06 -24.34 14.34
C THR A 42 -60.26 -23.33 15.16
N GLU A 43 -60.60 -23.17 16.45
CA GLU A 43 -59.98 -22.21 17.36
C GLU A 43 -59.18 -22.90 18.46
N ILE A 44 -58.17 -22.21 18.98
CA ILE A 44 -57.32 -22.73 20.07
C ILE A 44 -57.61 -22.07 21.42
N ALA A 45 -58.34 -20.96 21.44
CA ALA A 45 -58.69 -20.23 22.66
C ALA A 45 -60.09 -19.60 22.57
N GLY A 46 -60.69 -19.36 23.73
CA GLY A 46 -61.97 -18.66 23.84
C GLY A 46 -61.82 -17.14 23.62
N PRO A 47 -62.77 -16.50 22.91
CA PRO A 47 -62.73 -15.06 22.66
C PRO A 47 -62.90 -14.27 23.96
N VAL A 48 -62.43 -13.03 23.95
CA VAL A 48 -62.61 -12.10 25.07
C VAL A 48 -64.11 -11.79 25.26
N ILE A 49 -64.62 -12.04 26.47
CA ILE A 49 -66.01 -11.74 26.85
C ILE A 49 -66.03 -10.46 27.70
N ALA A 50 -67.06 -9.64 27.56
CA ALA A 50 -67.21 -8.44 28.39
C ALA A 50 -67.85 -8.76 29.76
N ASP A 51 -67.75 -7.82 30.70
CA ASP A 51 -68.59 -7.75 31.92
C ASP A 51 -68.40 -8.87 32.98
N HIS A 52 -67.37 -9.72 32.88
CA HIS A 52 -67.09 -10.78 33.86
C HIS A 52 -65.95 -10.47 34.85
N ASP A 53 -65.49 -9.22 34.89
CA ASP A 53 -64.46 -8.69 35.80
C ASP A 53 -63.19 -9.57 35.88
N SER A 54 -62.63 -9.89 34.70
CA SER A 54 -61.42 -10.73 34.57
C SER A 54 -61.52 -12.08 35.30
N PHE A 55 -62.66 -12.75 35.09
CA PHE A 55 -63.00 -14.09 35.58
C PHE A 55 -63.38 -14.18 37.06
N GLN A 56 -63.49 -13.04 37.76
CA GLN A 56 -63.99 -13.01 39.13
C GLN A 56 -65.50 -13.28 39.20
N ASN A 57 -66.25 -12.93 38.15
CA ASN A 57 -67.67 -13.25 38.03
C ASN A 57 -67.89 -14.38 37.01
N ALA A 58 -67.86 -15.63 37.49
CA ALA A 58 -68.08 -16.81 36.66
C ALA A 58 -69.45 -16.83 35.98
N GLN A 59 -70.51 -16.38 36.67
CA GLN A 59 -71.86 -16.38 36.11
C GLN A 59 -71.97 -15.43 34.92
N ALA A 60 -71.38 -14.23 35.03
CA ALA A 60 -71.33 -13.27 33.92
C ALA A 60 -70.59 -13.86 32.71
N PHE A 61 -69.43 -14.50 32.92
CA PHE A 61 -68.67 -15.16 31.85
C PHE A 61 -69.49 -16.25 31.14
N LEU A 62 -70.14 -17.14 31.89
CA LEU A 62 -70.96 -18.21 31.33
C LEU A 62 -72.19 -17.66 30.59
N SER A 63 -72.85 -16.64 31.16
CA SER A 63 -74.01 -16.01 30.53
C SER A 63 -73.66 -15.25 29.24
N GLY A 64 -72.45 -14.70 29.17
CA GLY A 64 -71.89 -14.06 27.97
C GLY A 64 -71.45 -15.05 26.90
N GLY A 65 -71.62 -16.36 27.10
CA GLY A 65 -71.24 -17.38 26.12
C GLY A 65 -69.77 -17.77 26.18
N GLY A 66 -69.11 -17.58 27.33
CA GLY A 66 -67.74 -17.98 27.56
C GLY A 66 -67.46 -19.44 27.21
N ARG A 67 -66.25 -19.69 26.68
CA ARG A 67 -65.82 -21.00 26.18
C ARG A 67 -64.86 -21.66 27.19
N ARG A 68 -64.96 -22.97 27.35
CA ARG A 68 -64.07 -23.80 28.17
C ARG A 68 -62.75 -24.05 27.45
N GLY A 69 -61.64 -23.80 28.12
CA GLY A 69 -60.27 -24.02 27.65
C GLY A 69 -59.41 -22.78 27.81
N LEU A 70 -58.31 -22.70 27.06
CA LEU A 70 -57.41 -21.55 27.03
C LEU A 70 -58.18 -20.29 26.64
N GLN A 71 -57.89 -19.14 27.26
CA GLN A 71 -58.56 -17.87 26.96
C GLN A 71 -57.61 -16.91 26.24
N GLU A 72 -58.18 -16.08 25.35
CA GLU A 72 -57.44 -14.97 24.73
C GLU A 72 -57.09 -13.87 25.75
N GLN A 73 -57.99 -13.61 26.69
CA GLN A 73 -57.79 -12.61 27.73
C GLN A 73 -56.68 -13.01 28.70
N ILE A 74 -55.77 -12.08 28.93
CA ILE A 74 -54.70 -12.19 29.92
C ILE A 74 -55.08 -11.52 31.24
N LEU A 75 -54.46 -12.00 32.32
CA LEU A 75 -54.50 -11.36 33.63
C LEU A 75 -53.21 -10.58 33.85
N LEU A 76 -53.36 -9.29 34.13
CA LEU A 76 -52.23 -8.42 34.46
C LEU A 76 -51.74 -8.70 35.90
N SER A 77 -50.53 -8.22 36.22
CA SER A 77 -49.97 -8.32 37.57
C SER A 77 -50.91 -7.68 38.59
N GLY A 78 -51.23 -8.41 39.65
CA GLY A 78 -52.23 -8.00 40.62
C GLY A 78 -52.74 -9.17 41.45
N THR A 79 -53.72 -8.87 42.29
CA THR A 79 -54.39 -9.85 43.14
C THR A 79 -55.78 -10.09 42.59
N TRP A 80 -56.10 -11.33 42.28
CA TRP A 80 -57.36 -11.74 41.64
C TRP A 80 -58.12 -12.72 42.54
N ASN A 81 -59.42 -12.49 42.73
CA ASN A 81 -60.29 -13.41 43.46
C ASN A 81 -60.91 -14.43 42.48
N LEU A 82 -60.15 -15.48 42.18
CA LEU A 82 -60.54 -16.49 41.19
C LEU A 82 -61.04 -17.76 41.86
N ASN A 83 -62.10 -18.35 41.31
CA ASN A 83 -62.59 -19.65 41.74
C ASN A 83 -61.73 -20.76 41.11
N PRO A 84 -61.01 -21.59 41.89
CA PRO A 84 -60.10 -22.60 41.34
C PRO A 84 -60.78 -23.74 40.58
N TRP A 85 -62.08 -23.98 40.84
CA TRP A 85 -62.87 -24.93 40.05
C TRP A 85 -63.33 -24.37 38.71
N PHE A 86 -63.29 -23.04 38.56
CA PHE A 86 -63.77 -22.36 37.36
C PHE A 86 -62.62 -21.96 36.45
N VAL A 87 -61.55 -21.38 36.99
CA VAL A 87 -60.41 -20.89 36.22
C VAL A 87 -59.09 -21.29 36.88
N GLN A 88 -58.16 -21.75 36.05
CA GLN A 88 -56.77 -21.97 36.41
C GLN A 88 -55.91 -20.92 35.72
N VAL A 89 -54.92 -20.37 36.44
CA VAL A 89 -54.01 -19.37 35.90
C VAL A 89 -52.58 -19.89 35.95
N GLU A 90 -51.95 -19.93 34.78
CA GLU A 90 -50.52 -20.17 34.62
C GLU A 90 -49.80 -18.81 34.54
N GLN A 91 -48.73 -18.61 35.30
CA GLN A 91 -47.93 -17.38 35.20
C GLN A 91 -46.76 -17.58 34.25
N VAL A 92 -46.68 -16.71 33.24
CA VAL A 92 -45.62 -16.68 32.24
C VAL A 92 -44.95 -15.31 32.25
N PRO A 93 -43.61 -15.21 32.11
CA PRO A 93 -42.94 -13.92 32.06
C PRO A 93 -43.46 -13.04 30.91
N MET A 94 -43.56 -11.73 31.17
CA MET A 94 -43.84 -10.74 30.13
C MET A 94 -42.79 -10.80 29.03
N VAL A 95 -43.23 -10.59 27.79
CA VAL A 95 -42.30 -10.61 26.65
C VAL A 95 -41.54 -9.30 26.64
N GLN A 96 -40.23 -9.40 26.81
CA GLN A 96 -39.33 -8.26 26.75
C GLN A 96 -38.74 -8.13 25.35
N ILE A 97 -38.99 -6.99 24.72
CA ILE A 97 -38.38 -6.60 23.45
C ILE A 97 -37.21 -5.67 23.75
N PRO A 98 -35.95 -6.08 23.47
CA PRO A 98 -34.79 -5.25 23.73
C PRO A 98 -34.73 -4.02 22.81
N ILE A 99 -33.96 -3.01 23.23
CA ILE A 99 -33.70 -1.82 22.40
C ILE A 99 -32.95 -2.25 21.13
N GLY A 100 -33.33 -1.67 19.99
CA GLY A 100 -32.78 -2.05 18.68
C GLY A 100 -33.47 -3.25 18.04
N TYR A 101 -34.56 -3.75 18.64
CA TYR A 101 -35.41 -4.80 18.08
C TYR A 101 -36.87 -4.35 18.06
N VAL A 102 -37.65 -4.96 17.17
CA VAL A 102 -39.11 -4.89 17.17
C VAL A 102 -39.67 -6.30 17.24
N GLY A 103 -40.81 -6.47 17.91
CA GLY A 103 -41.51 -7.74 18.01
C GLY A 103 -42.62 -7.81 16.98
N VAL A 104 -42.48 -8.67 15.98
CA VAL A 104 -43.57 -8.98 15.04
C VAL A 104 -44.45 -10.04 15.68
N VAL A 105 -45.75 -9.74 15.81
CA VAL A 105 -46.72 -10.64 16.44
C VAL A 105 -47.39 -11.50 15.37
N ILE A 106 -47.35 -12.80 15.58
CA ILE A 106 -48.05 -13.81 14.79
C ILE A 106 -49.16 -14.37 15.68
N SER A 107 -50.41 -13.95 15.43
CA SER A 107 -51.58 -14.39 16.20
C SER A 107 -52.22 -15.61 15.55
N PHE A 108 -52.45 -16.66 16.34
CA PHE A 108 -53.18 -17.86 15.90
C PHE A 108 -54.69 -17.77 16.18
N VAL A 109 -55.13 -16.71 16.86
CA VAL A 109 -56.49 -16.47 17.36
C VAL A 109 -56.98 -15.07 16.97
N GLY A 110 -58.26 -14.79 17.21
CA GLY A 110 -58.91 -13.53 16.84
C GLY A 110 -59.92 -13.66 15.70
N GLN A 111 -60.39 -12.51 15.22
CA GLN A 111 -61.42 -12.43 14.19
C GLN A 111 -60.94 -13.01 12.84
N ALA A 112 -61.91 -13.30 11.98
CA ALA A 112 -61.66 -13.82 10.65
C ALA A 112 -60.66 -12.95 9.91
N HIS A 113 -59.78 -13.61 9.17
CA HIS A 113 -58.68 -13.00 8.45
C HIS A 113 -59.16 -11.86 7.52
N GLU A 114 -58.79 -10.61 7.82
CA GLU A 114 -59.06 -9.43 6.98
C GLU A 114 -57.71 -8.86 6.52
N ASP A 115 -57.41 -9.04 5.23
CA ASP A 115 -56.18 -8.56 4.62
C ASP A 115 -56.21 -7.05 4.47
N VAL A 116 -55.28 -6.37 5.15
CA VAL A 116 -55.06 -4.92 5.04
C VAL A 116 -53.81 -4.56 4.24
N SER A 117 -53.15 -5.54 3.62
CA SER A 117 -51.86 -5.36 2.92
C SER A 117 -51.96 -4.56 1.63
N GLY A 118 -53.18 -4.27 1.17
CA GLY A 118 -53.45 -3.54 -0.07
C GLY A 118 -53.09 -4.35 -1.32
N LEU A 119 -53.52 -3.86 -2.49
CA LEU A 119 -53.37 -4.57 -3.78
C LEU A 119 -51.90 -4.73 -4.25
N GLU A 120 -50.94 -4.06 -3.60
CA GLU A 120 -49.52 -4.10 -3.97
C GLU A 120 -48.77 -5.29 -3.35
N PHE A 121 -49.25 -5.85 -2.24
CA PHE A 121 -48.60 -6.95 -1.54
C PHE A 121 -49.28 -8.28 -1.89
N LYS A 122 -48.61 -9.11 -2.69
CA LYS A 122 -49.14 -10.41 -3.18
C LYS A 122 -48.64 -11.63 -2.40
N HIS A 123 -47.84 -11.44 -1.36
CA HIS A 123 -47.01 -12.50 -0.77
C HIS A 123 -47.21 -12.63 0.74
N GLY A 124 -48.45 -12.92 1.12
CA GLY A 124 -48.90 -13.04 2.49
C GLY A 124 -49.90 -11.95 2.83
N ASP A 125 -50.56 -12.11 3.96
CA ASP A 125 -51.63 -11.20 4.37
C ASP A 125 -51.30 -10.65 5.76
N LEU A 126 -51.34 -9.33 5.89
CA LEU A 126 -51.17 -8.58 7.13
C LEU A 126 -52.55 -8.26 7.67
N VAL A 127 -52.68 -8.35 8.98
CA VAL A 127 -53.94 -8.12 9.66
C VAL A 127 -53.81 -7.05 10.73
N ASN A 128 -54.93 -6.43 11.10
CA ASN A 128 -54.96 -5.53 12.24
C ASN A 128 -54.81 -6.31 13.57
N PRO A 129 -54.32 -5.66 14.63
CA PRO A 129 -54.31 -6.26 15.97
C PRO A 129 -55.69 -6.82 16.34
N GLY A 130 -55.72 -8.05 16.86
CA GLY A 130 -56.97 -8.77 17.20
C GLY A 130 -57.52 -9.68 16.10
N HIS A 131 -56.88 -9.72 14.93
CA HIS A 131 -57.19 -10.68 13.86
C HIS A 131 -56.16 -11.81 13.82
N LYS A 132 -56.57 -12.94 13.24
CA LYS A 132 -55.69 -14.09 13.01
C LYS A 132 -54.72 -13.81 11.87
N GLY A 133 -53.42 -13.89 12.14
CA GLY A 133 -52.36 -13.62 11.16
C GLY A 133 -51.19 -12.81 11.73
N VAL A 134 -50.35 -12.28 10.83
CA VAL A 134 -49.24 -11.40 11.18
C VAL A 134 -49.77 -9.96 11.32
N TRP A 135 -49.50 -9.33 12.46
CA TRP A 135 -49.98 -7.97 12.70
C TRP A 135 -49.21 -6.94 11.89
N VAL A 136 -49.92 -6.00 11.26
CA VAL A 136 -49.33 -4.86 10.52
C VAL A 136 -48.52 -3.93 11.43
N THR A 137 -48.94 -3.78 12.68
CA THR A 137 -48.26 -2.92 13.66
C THR A 137 -47.34 -3.78 14.53
N PRO A 138 -46.01 -3.59 14.45
CA PRO A 138 -45.07 -4.30 15.32
C PRO A 138 -45.12 -3.73 16.75
N LEU A 139 -44.58 -4.49 17.69
CA LEU A 139 -44.35 -4.06 19.05
C LEU A 139 -42.98 -3.38 19.17
N TYR A 140 -42.98 -2.19 19.74
CA TYR A 140 -41.77 -1.42 20.02
C TYR A 140 -41.01 -1.96 21.25
N PRO A 141 -39.72 -1.59 21.43
CA PRO A 141 -38.94 -1.97 22.62
C PRO A 141 -39.68 -1.70 23.93
N GLY A 142 -39.72 -2.68 24.82
CA GLY A 142 -40.47 -2.61 26.07
C GLY A 142 -40.90 -3.98 26.59
N LYS A 143 -41.55 -3.99 27.75
CA LYS A 143 -42.20 -5.19 28.31
C LYS A 143 -43.66 -5.19 27.87
N HIS A 144 -44.08 -6.26 27.21
CA HIS A 144 -45.43 -6.42 26.69
C HIS A 144 -46.13 -7.60 27.36
N PRO A 145 -47.33 -7.40 27.92
CA PRO A 145 -48.10 -8.49 28.49
C PRO A 145 -48.82 -9.22 27.34
N ILE A 146 -48.27 -10.35 26.90
CA ILE A 146 -48.79 -11.13 25.77
C ILE A 146 -48.93 -12.59 26.16
N ASN A 147 -50.00 -13.21 25.68
CA ASN A 147 -50.24 -14.64 25.85
C ASN A 147 -49.39 -15.44 24.84
N THR A 148 -48.28 -16.00 25.30
CA THR A 148 -47.33 -16.78 24.49
C THR A 148 -47.88 -18.13 24.02
N ARG A 149 -49.03 -18.58 24.53
CA ARG A 149 -49.68 -19.83 24.12
C ARG A 149 -50.52 -19.68 22.85
N ILE A 150 -51.00 -18.46 22.57
CA ILE A 150 -51.84 -18.15 21.40
C ILE A 150 -51.18 -17.23 20.37
N MET A 151 -50.09 -16.58 20.75
CA MET A 151 -49.33 -15.67 19.90
C MET A 151 -47.85 -16.02 19.96
N LYS A 152 -47.20 -16.00 18.79
CA LYS A 152 -45.74 -16.10 18.68
C LYS A 152 -45.17 -14.72 18.38
N ILE A 153 -44.08 -14.35 19.03
CA ILE A 153 -43.39 -13.09 18.77
C ILE A 153 -42.04 -13.40 18.15
N GLU A 154 -41.83 -12.88 16.95
CA GLU A 154 -40.53 -12.92 16.26
C GLU A 154 -39.80 -11.60 16.49
N LEU A 155 -38.58 -11.68 17.02
CA LEU A 155 -37.75 -10.52 17.26
C LEU A 155 -36.96 -10.17 16.00
N VAL A 156 -37.23 -8.99 15.44
CA VAL A 156 -36.54 -8.48 14.26
C VAL A 156 -35.62 -7.32 14.68
N PRO A 157 -34.30 -7.42 14.46
CA PRO A 157 -33.39 -6.30 14.73
C PRO A 157 -33.67 -5.15 13.75
N THR A 158 -33.82 -3.95 14.28
CA THR A 158 -33.90 -2.70 13.51
C THR A 158 -32.54 -2.01 13.38
N THR A 159 -31.50 -2.56 13.99
CA THR A 159 -30.12 -2.11 13.77
C THR A 159 -29.57 -2.63 12.45
N ASN A 160 -28.50 -2.01 11.97
CA ASN A 160 -27.79 -2.52 10.80
C ASN A 160 -27.19 -3.90 11.12
N ILE A 161 -27.46 -4.87 10.26
CA ILE A 161 -26.92 -6.23 10.35
C ILE A 161 -25.85 -6.35 9.28
N VAL A 162 -24.66 -6.78 9.68
CA VAL A 162 -23.58 -7.13 8.76
C VAL A 162 -23.58 -8.65 8.59
N LEU A 163 -23.78 -9.11 7.36
CA LEU A 163 -23.75 -10.53 6.99
C LEU A 163 -22.48 -10.80 6.19
N ASN A 164 -21.70 -11.80 6.60
CA ASN A 164 -20.42 -12.12 5.97
C ASN A 164 -20.48 -13.48 5.27
N TRP A 165 -20.23 -13.52 3.96
CA TRP A 165 -19.97 -14.74 3.19
C TRP A 165 -18.47 -15.01 3.18
N ALA A 166 -17.91 -15.39 4.33
CA ALA A 166 -16.49 -15.65 4.48
C ALA A 166 -16.26 -16.84 5.41
N THR A 167 -15.09 -17.48 5.29
CA THR A 167 -14.70 -18.59 6.17
C THR A 167 -14.14 -18.05 7.49
N ARG A 168 -14.95 -17.32 8.26
CA ARG A 168 -14.56 -16.74 9.56
C ARG A 168 -15.44 -17.27 10.68
N THR A 169 -14.84 -17.40 11.87
CA THR A 169 -15.46 -18.00 13.07
C THR A 169 -16.19 -16.98 13.96
N GLU A 170 -16.22 -15.70 13.58
CA GLU A 170 -16.86 -14.64 14.38
C GLU A 170 -17.72 -13.73 13.50
N ALA A 171 -19.06 -13.74 13.71
CA ALA A 171 -19.89 -12.59 14.13
C ALA A 171 -21.38 -12.74 13.73
N HIS A 172 -22.29 -12.83 14.72
CA HIS A 172 -23.76 -12.96 14.64
C HIS A 172 -24.31 -14.35 14.29
N HIS A 173 -25.37 -14.79 14.98
CA HIS A 173 -25.96 -16.13 14.79
C HIS A 173 -26.57 -16.37 13.39
N TYR A 174 -26.74 -15.31 12.59
CA TYR A 174 -27.43 -15.39 11.31
C TYR A 174 -26.53 -15.77 10.13
N ASP A 175 -25.20 -15.60 10.24
CA ASP A 175 -24.23 -15.89 9.19
C ASP A 175 -23.47 -17.22 9.37
N GLU A 176 -23.84 -18.03 10.37
CA GLU A 176 -23.18 -19.31 10.71
C GLU A 176 -23.13 -20.30 9.53
N LYS A 177 -24.07 -20.19 8.58
CA LYS A 177 -24.14 -21.03 7.37
C LYS A 177 -23.57 -20.38 6.12
N LEU A 178 -23.16 -19.11 6.18
CA LEU A 178 -22.66 -18.39 5.02
C LEU A 178 -21.20 -18.76 4.76
N SER A 179 -20.94 -19.43 3.65
CA SER A 179 -19.60 -19.79 3.20
C SER A 179 -19.13 -18.86 2.08
N SER A 180 -17.80 -18.80 1.89
CA SER A 180 -17.20 -18.07 0.76
C SER A 180 -17.81 -18.51 -0.57
N ILE A 181 -18.03 -17.55 -1.47
CA ILE A 181 -18.72 -17.81 -2.72
C ILE A 181 -17.68 -18.27 -3.75
N THR A 182 -17.68 -19.55 -4.10
CA THR A 182 -16.87 -20.06 -5.19
C THR A 182 -17.50 -19.67 -6.53
N VAL A 183 -16.77 -18.87 -7.30
CA VAL A 183 -17.20 -18.39 -8.63
C VAL A 183 -16.23 -18.88 -9.71
N ARG A 184 -16.70 -18.89 -10.96
CA ARG A 184 -15.89 -19.24 -12.13
C ARG A 184 -15.84 -18.07 -13.09
N SER A 185 -14.64 -17.66 -13.47
CA SER A 185 -14.42 -16.55 -14.39
C SER A 185 -14.53 -16.96 -15.86
N LYS A 186 -14.54 -15.96 -16.75
CA LYS A 186 -14.58 -16.13 -18.21
C LYS A 186 -13.41 -16.97 -18.77
N ASP A 187 -12.24 -16.84 -18.15
CA ASP A 187 -11.02 -17.60 -18.45
C ASP A 187 -11.05 -19.04 -17.88
N GLY A 188 -12.13 -19.41 -17.20
CA GLY A 188 -12.39 -20.75 -16.72
C GLY A 188 -11.80 -21.08 -15.35
N PHE A 189 -11.08 -20.14 -14.72
CA PHE A 189 -10.54 -20.33 -13.37
C PHE A 189 -11.63 -20.24 -12.30
N ALA A 190 -11.51 -21.07 -11.26
CA ALA A 190 -12.33 -20.97 -10.07
C ALA A 190 -11.57 -20.19 -9.00
N PHE A 191 -12.26 -19.28 -8.32
CA PHE A 191 -11.71 -18.54 -7.18
C PHE A 191 -12.79 -18.28 -6.14
N ASN A 192 -12.37 -18.08 -4.89
CA ASN A 192 -13.27 -17.78 -3.78
C ASN A 192 -13.35 -16.28 -3.57
N LEU A 193 -14.58 -15.81 -3.38
CA LEU A 193 -14.91 -14.42 -3.12
C LEU A 193 -15.52 -14.30 -1.74
N ASP A 194 -14.93 -13.44 -0.91
CA ASP A 194 -15.53 -13.02 0.34
C ASP A 194 -16.39 -11.77 0.10
N VAL A 195 -17.60 -11.76 0.64
CA VAL A 195 -18.55 -10.65 0.48
C VAL A 195 -19.15 -10.32 1.83
N SER A 196 -19.36 -9.04 2.11
CA SER A 196 -20.13 -8.57 3.26
C SER A 196 -21.32 -7.75 2.78
N GLN A 197 -22.53 -8.10 3.24
CA GLN A 197 -23.74 -7.32 2.98
C GLN A 197 -24.19 -6.65 4.26
N ILE A 198 -24.43 -5.34 4.20
CA ILE A 198 -25.05 -4.59 5.28
C ILE A 198 -26.53 -4.40 4.91
N ILE A 199 -27.41 -4.93 5.77
CA ILE A 199 -28.86 -4.77 5.62
C ILE A 199 -29.46 -4.04 6.82
N HIS A 200 -30.60 -3.42 6.58
CA HIS A 200 -31.44 -2.80 7.60
C HIS A 200 -32.90 -3.15 7.31
N VAL A 201 -33.63 -3.52 8.37
CA VAL A 201 -35.07 -3.75 8.30
C VAL A 201 -35.75 -2.67 9.13
N GLY A 202 -36.54 -1.84 8.47
CA GLY A 202 -37.31 -0.79 9.13
C GLY A 202 -38.38 -1.40 10.05
N ALA A 203 -38.72 -0.71 11.14
CA ALA A 203 -39.74 -1.18 12.08
C ALA A 203 -41.08 -1.46 11.38
N LEU A 204 -41.53 -0.55 10.51
CA LEU A 204 -42.80 -0.67 9.78
C LEU A 204 -42.79 -1.75 8.70
N ASP A 205 -41.62 -2.13 8.20
CA ASP A 205 -41.47 -3.14 7.15
C ASP A 205 -41.23 -4.55 7.73
N ALA A 206 -40.78 -4.64 8.99
CA ALA A 206 -40.52 -5.92 9.65
C ALA A 206 -41.71 -6.91 9.59
N PRO A 207 -42.97 -6.51 9.80
CA PRO A 207 -44.11 -7.42 9.63
C PRO A 207 -44.27 -7.95 8.21
N LYS A 208 -44.01 -7.13 7.19
CA LYS A 208 -44.09 -7.55 5.77
C LYS A 208 -43.04 -8.61 5.46
N VAL A 209 -41.81 -8.38 5.94
CA VAL A 209 -40.67 -9.30 5.77
C VAL A 209 -40.99 -10.66 6.42
N ILE A 210 -41.49 -10.65 7.65
CA ILE A 210 -41.84 -11.88 8.39
C ILE A 210 -43.06 -12.58 7.78
N SER A 211 -44.06 -11.84 7.28
CA SER A 211 -45.21 -12.43 6.58
C SER A 211 -44.77 -13.22 5.35
N ARG A 212 -43.80 -12.68 4.60
CA ARG A 212 -43.30 -13.30 3.36
C ARG A 212 -42.36 -14.47 3.59
N VAL A 213 -41.47 -14.35 4.58
CA VAL A 213 -40.32 -15.27 4.73
C VAL A 213 -40.40 -16.12 5.99
N GLY A 214 -41.27 -15.77 6.94
CA GLY A 214 -41.53 -16.46 8.19
C GLY A 214 -40.56 -16.14 9.32
N SER A 215 -39.27 -15.98 9.02
CA SER A 215 -38.24 -15.65 10.02
C SER A 215 -37.06 -14.88 9.42
N MET A 216 -36.28 -14.22 10.27
CA MET A 216 -35.05 -13.53 9.86
C MET A 216 -34.01 -14.51 9.29
N GLN A 217 -33.90 -15.73 9.83
CA GLN A 217 -32.98 -16.75 9.30
C GLN A 217 -33.37 -17.17 7.89
N ASN A 218 -34.66 -17.38 7.64
CA ASN A 218 -35.14 -17.75 6.32
C ASN A 218 -34.88 -16.63 5.29
N LEU A 219 -34.90 -15.35 5.71
CA LEU A 219 -34.52 -14.23 4.84
C LEU A 219 -33.05 -14.34 4.42
N VAL A 220 -32.17 -14.72 5.33
CA VAL A 220 -30.76 -14.94 5.01
C VAL A 220 -30.57 -16.16 4.11
N ASP A 221 -31.09 -17.31 4.53
CA ASP A 221 -30.85 -18.61 3.88
C ASP A 221 -31.52 -18.73 2.49
N HIS A 222 -32.75 -18.20 2.34
CA HIS A 222 -33.56 -18.42 1.13
C HIS A 222 -33.68 -17.21 0.20
N VAL A 223 -33.38 -16.00 0.66
CA VAL A 223 -33.50 -14.79 -0.17
C VAL A 223 -32.12 -14.16 -0.40
N LEU A 224 -31.43 -13.75 0.65
CA LEU A 224 -30.15 -13.03 0.54
C LEU A 224 -29.06 -13.91 -0.07
N GLN A 225 -28.85 -15.12 0.45
CA GLN A 225 -27.77 -16.00 -0.02
C GLN A 225 -27.92 -16.36 -1.51
N PRO A 226 -29.10 -16.76 -2.03
CA PRO A 226 -29.28 -16.99 -3.46
C PRO A 226 -29.10 -15.73 -4.32
N ILE A 227 -29.61 -14.57 -3.90
CA ILE A 227 -29.52 -13.33 -4.67
C ILE A 227 -28.05 -12.88 -4.81
N VAL A 228 -27.34 -12.78 -3.67
CA VAL A 228 -25.94 -12.36 -3.65
C VAL A 228 -25.08 -13.38 -4.39
N GLY A 229 -25.26 -14.68 -4.11
CA GLY A 229 -24.52 -15.76 -4.76
C GLY A 229 -24.74 -15.84 -6.27
N ASN A 230 -25.96 -15.61 -6.75
CA ASN A 230 -26.25 -15.59 -8.19
C ASN A 230 -25.65 -14.37 -8.88
N TYR A 231 -25.74 -13.19 -8.26
CA TYR A 231 -25.13 -11.98 -8.81
C TYR A 231 -23.62 -12.16 -9.03
N PHE A 232 -22.89 -12.61 -8.00
CA PHE A 232 -21.44 -12.77 -8.13
C PHE A 232 -21.04 -13.93 -9.06
N ARG A 233 -21.81 -15.01 -9.11
CA ARG A 233 -21.58 -16.09 -10.09
C ARG A 233 -21.76 -15.61 -11.53
N ASN A 234 -22.80 -14.84 -11.82
CA ASN A 234 -23.05 -14.30 -13.15
C ASN A 234 -22.01 -13.22 -13.51
N SER A 235 -21.76 -12.27 -12.59
CA SER A 235 -20.75 -11.23 -12.79
C SER A 235 -19.36 -11.80 -13.02
N ALA A 236 -18.96 -12.88 -12.33
CA ALA A 236 -17.66 -13.50 -12.57
C ALA A 236 -17.54 -14.09 -14.00
N GLN A 237 -18.61 -14.62 -14.59
CA GLN A 237 -18.57 -15.26 -15.91
C GLN A 237 -18.28 -14.28 -17.05
N ASP A 238 -18.58 -12.99 -16.87
CA ASP A 238 -18.39 -11.98 -17.92
C ASP A 238 -16.96 -11.41 -17.97
N TYR A 239 -16.18 -11.59 -16.89
CA TYR A 239 -14.85 -10.98 -16.73
C TYR A 239 -13.74 -12.02 -16.48
N THR A 240 -12.49 -11.64 -16.78
CA THR A 240 -11.31 -12.41 -16.37
C THR A 240 -11.03 -12.20 -14.88
N VAL A 241 -10.29 -13.10 -14.22
CA VAL A 241 -9.94 -12.93 -12.79
C VAL A 241 -9.16 -11.64 -12.54
N LEU A 242 -8.33 -11.23 -13.50
CA LEU A 242 -7.44 -10.07 -13.36
C LEU A 242 -8.20 -8.75 -13.52
N ASP A 243 -9.14 -8.72 -14.46
CA ASP A 243 -10.05 -7.58 -14.61
C ASP A 243 -10.99 -7.50 -13.39
N PHE A 244 -11.41 -8.66 -12.88
CA PHE A 244 -12.23 -8.77 -11.67
C PHE A 244 -11.52 -8.15 -10.45
N LEU A 245 -10.20 -8.38 -10.30
CA LEU A 245 -9.35 -7.83 -9.25
C LEU A 245 -9.09 -6.33 -9.40
N SER A 246 -8.74 -5.87 -10.61
CA SER A 246 -8.39 -4.46 -10.86
C SER A 246 -9.61 -3.53 -10.81
N ALA A 247 -10.77 -3.99 -11.25
CA ALA A 247 -12.02 -3.22 -11.27
C ALA A 247 -12.92 -3.47 -10.04
N ARG A 248 -12.35 -3.92 -8.90
CA ARG A 248 -13.12 -4.26 -7.67
C ARG A 248 -14.06 -3.14 -7.23
N SER A 249 -13.57 -1.90 -7.14
CA SER A 249 -14.37 -0.76 -6.67
C SER A 249 -15.58 -0.48 -7.55
N HIS A 250 -15.41 -0.55 -8.88
CA HIS A 250 -16.52 -0.36 -9.82
C HIS A 250 -17.57 -1.45 -9.66
N ARG A 251 -17.15 -2.72 -9.57
CA ARG A 251 -18.08 -3.84 -9.45
C ARG A 251 -18.75 -3.93 -8.10
N GLN A 252 -18.14 -3.38 -7.06
CA GLN A 252 -18.81 -3.21 -5.77
C GLN A 252 -20.00 -2.26 -5.87
N VAL A 253 -19.84 -1.12 -6.56
CA VAL A 253 -20.93 -0.15 -6.77
C VAL A 253 -22.06 -0.77 -7.60
N GLU A 254 -21.71 -1.50 -8.66
CA GLU A 254 -22.66 -2.23 -9.50
C GLU A 254 -23.43 -3.30 -8.70
N ALA A 255 -22.70 -4.08 -7.89
CA ALA A 255 -23.28 -5.11 -7.01
C ALA A 255 -24.25 -4.50 -6.01
N ALA A 256 -23.84 -3.42 -5.35
CA ALA A 256 -24.68 -2.71 -4.40
C ALA A 256 -25.95 -2.15 -5.06
N GLY A 257 -25.87 -1.70 -6.32
CA GLY A 257 -27.04 -1.29 -7.10
C GLY A 257 -28.02 -2.44 -7.34
N HIS A 258 -27.54 -3.52 -7.95
CA HIS A 258 -28.36 -4.67 -8.33
C HIS A 258 -28.95 -5.40 -7.11
N ILE A 259 -28.16 -5.59 -6.05
CA ILE A 259 -28.62 -6.26 -4.82
C ILE A 259 -29.65 -5.38 -4.10
N ARG A 260 -29.48 -4.06 -4.09
CA ARG A 260 -30.45 -3.13 -3.50
C ARG A 260 -31.81 -3.20 -4.20
N GLU A 261 -31.81 -3.22 -5.54
CA GLU A 261 -33.05 -3.37 -6.31
C GLU A 261 -33.74 -4.71 -6.04
N ALA A 262 -32.96 -5.80 -6.01
CA ALA A 262 -33.49 -7.13 -5.73
C ALA A 262 -34.08 -7.26 -4.31
N LEU A 263 -33.44 -6.65 -3.30
CA LEU A 263 -33.90 -6.70 -1.91
C LEU A 263 -35.05 -5.73 -1.61
N ALA A 264 -35.17 -4.64 -2.36
CA ALA A 264 -36.31 -3.73 -2.25
C ALA A 264 -37.65 -4.44 -2.51
N ALA A 265 -37.66 -5.45 -3.39
CA ALA A 265 -38.84 -6.27 -3.64
C ALA A 265 -39.32 -7.06 -2.42
N TYR A 266 -38.46 -7.26 -1.42
CA TYR A 266 -38.73 -7.95 -0.15
C TYR A 266 -38.90 -7.00 1.03
N ASP A 267 -39.01 -5.69 0.80
CA ASP A 267 -39.12 -4.66 1.85
C ASP A 267 -37.89 -4.63 2.80
N VAL A 268 -36.72 -5.06 2.30
CA VAL A 268 -35.44 -5.05 3.04
C VAL A 268 -34.52 -3.98 2.44
N GLN A 269 -33.96 -3.13 3.29
CA GLN A 269 -33.06 -2.07 2.84
C GLN A 269 -31.61 -2.58 2.78
N ALA A 270 -31.03 -2.57 1.59
CA ALA A 270 -29.61 -2.83 1.39
C ALA A 270 -28.82 -1.53 1.48
N ILE A 271 -28.06 -1.37 2.57
CA ILE A 271 -27.23 -0.17 2.77
C ILE A 271 -26.03 -0.25 1.84
N ASP A 272 -25.22 -1.29 2.00
CA ASP A 272 -23.99 -1.46 1.23
C ASP A 272 -23.62 -2.92 1.03
N THR A 273 -22.95 -3.20 -0.09
CA THR A 273 -22.37 -4.50 -0.41
C THR A 273 -20.88 -4.28 -0.56
N LEU A 274 -20.09 -4.91 0.30
CA LEU A 274 -18.64 -4.82 0.27
C LEU A 274 -18.07 -6.12 -0.29
N ILE A 275 -17.20 -6.01 -1.29
CA ILE A 275 -16.40 -7.15 -1.72
C ILE A 275 -15.20 -7.18 -0.77
N GLY A 276 -14.95 -8.32 -0.13
CA GLY A 276 -13.81 -8.60 0.74
C GLY A 276 -12.61 -9.11 -0.03
N ASP A 277 -11.91 -10.09 0.52
CA ASP A 277 -10.73 -10.67 -0.11
C ASP A 277 -11.11 -11.60 -1.27
N ILE A 278 -10.30 -11.52 -2.33
CA ILE A 278 -10.41 -12.36 -3.51
C ILE A 278 -9.22 -13.31 -3.44
N HIS A 279 -9.46 -14.61 -3.46
CA HIS A 279 -8.43 -15.64 -3.39
C HIS A 279 -8.20 -16.26 -4.77
N PRO A 280 -7.40 -15.63 -5.67
CA PRO A 280 -7.11 -16.20 -6.98
C PRO A 280 -6.15 -17.39 -6.86
N PRO A 281 -6.13 -18.30 -7.86
CA PRO A 281 -5.12 -19.35 -7.94
C PRO A 281 -3.70 -18.77 -8.05
N ALA A 282 -2.75 -19.34 -7.30
CA ALA A 282 -1.36 -18.86 -7.23
C ALA A 282 -0.63 -18.82 -8.60
N GLN A 283 -1.05 -19.66 -9.55
CA GLN A 283 -0.49 -19.73 -10.90
C GLN A 283 -0.65 -18.42 -11.68
N LEU A 284 -1.77 -17.73 -11.54
CA LEU A 284 -2.02 -16.47 -12.25
C LEU A 284 -1.18 -15.32 -11.69
N MET A 285 -0.96 -15.31 -10.37
CA MET A 285 -0.16 -14.29 -9.71
C MET A 285 1.31 -14.33 -10.16
N GLN A 286 1.85 -15.52 -10.41
CA GLN A 286 3.20 -15.67 -10.98
C GLN A 286 3.27 -15.01 -12.36
N THR A 287 2.34 -15.34 -13.27
CA THR A 287 2.34 -14.77 -14.62
C THR A 287 2.17 -13.24 -14.64
N GLN A 288 1.33 -12.69 -13.75
CA GLN A 288 1.16 -11.24 -13.57
C GLN A 288 2.43 -10.58 -13.07
N THR A 289 3.06 -11.17 -12.04
CA THR A 289 4.29 -10.68 -11.44
C THR A 289 5.41 -10.70 -12.49
N ASP A 290 5.55 -11.79 -13.23
CA ASP A 290 6.54 -11.94 -14.30
C ASP A 290 6.31 -10.92 -15.42
N ARG A 291 5.05 -10.70 -15.83
CA ARG A 291 4.71 -9.71 -16.86
C ARG A 291 5.00 -8.27 -16.40
N LYS A 292 4.70 -7.94 -15.14
CA LYS A 292 5.01 -6.63 -14.55
C LYS A 292 6.51 -6.40 -14.40
N ILE A 293 7.25 -7.43 -13.99
CA ILE A 293 8.71 -7.39 -13.92
C ILE A 293 9.29 -7.17 -15.32
N ALA A 294 8.78 -7.88 -16.34
CA ALA A 294 9.24 -7.72 -17.72
C ALA A 294 8.96 -6.31 -18.29
N GLU A 295 7.80 -5.71 -17.99
CA GLU A 295 7.49 -4.32 -18.37
C GLU A 295 8.46 -3.31 -17.74
N GLU A 296 8.73 -3.43 -16.43
CA GLU A 296 9.66 -2.54 -15.73
C GLU A 296 11.12 -2.77 -16.17
N GLN A 297 11.50 -4.03 -16.48
CA GLN A 297 12.79 -4.34 -17.10
C GLN A 297 12.92 -3.69 -18.48
N ARG A 298 11.87 -3.73 -19.31
CA ARG A 298 11.89 -3.08 -20.64
C ARG A 298 12.11 -1.57 -20.52
N LYS A 299 11.39 -0.89 -19.62
CA LYS A 299 11.63 0.54 -19.35
C LYS A 299 13.06 0.80 -18.88
N THR A 300 13.59 -0.07 -18.02
CA THR A 300 14.98 0.04 -17.56
C THR A 300 15.96 -0.08 -18.73
N TYR A 301 15.75 -1.02 -19.64
CA TYR A 301 16.58 -1.18 -20.84
C TYR A 301 16.47 0.02 -21.79
N GLU A 302 15.26 0.56 -22.01
CA GLU A 302 15.06 1.77 -22.83
C GLU A 302 15.82 2.97 -22.26
N VAL A 303 15.78 3.17 -20.93
CA VAL A 303 16.54 4.23 -20.25
C VAL A 303 18.05 3.98 -20.34
N GLN A 304 18.51 2.74 -20.18
CA GLN A 304 19.92 2.38 -20.32
C GLN A 304 20.42 2.62 -21.75
N GLU A 305 19.65 2.23 -22.76
CA GLU A 305 19.97 2.45 -24.18
C GLU A 305 20.09 3.95 -24.49
N ALA A 306 19.12 4.76 -24.05
CA ALA A 306 19.16 6.21 -24.22
C ALA A 306 20.40 6.84 -23.54
N ALA A 307 20.75 6.39 -22.33
CA ALA A 307 21.96 6.84 -21.65
C ALA A 307 23.25 6.44 -22.38
N GLN A 308 23.28 5.24 -22.98
CA GLN A 308 24.43 4.77 -23.77
C GLN A 308 24.57 5.56 -25.08
N ILE A 309 23.47 5.85 -25.77
CA ILE A 309 23.48 6.70 -26.98
C ILE A 309 24.02 8.09 -26.65
N GLN A 310 23.53 8.70 -25.56
CA GLN A 310 24.00 10.01 -25.11
C GLN A 310 25.49 9.97 -24.76
N ARG A 311 25.96 8.90 -24.10
CA ARG A 311 27.38 8.71 -23.79
C ARG A 311 28.23 8.54 -25.03
N GLN A 312 27.78 7.77 -26.02
CA GLN A 312 28.47 7.63 -27.31
C GLN A 312 28.57 8.97 -28.05
N GLN A 313 27.50 9.77 -28.05
CA GLN A 313 27.52 11.11 -28.62
C GLN A 313 28.50 12.03 -27.90
N LEU A 314 28.51 12.01 -26.56
CA LEU A 314 29.45 12.79 -25.76
C LEU A 314 30.91 12.38 -26.04
N VAL A 315 31.20 11.08 -26.07
CA VAL A 315 32.55 10.57 -26.40
C VAL A 315 32.96 10.98 -27.81
N ARG A 316 32.05 10.89 -28.79
CA ARG A 316 32.33 11.32 -30.18
C ARG A 316 32.62 12.81 -30.26
N GLN A 317 31.86 13.63 -29.53
CA GLN A 317 32.09 15.08 -29.46
C GLN A 317 33.42 15.42 -28.78
N THR A 318 33.76 14.76 -27.66
CA THR A 318 35.06 14.95 -27.00
C THR A 318 36.21 14.50 -27.89
N SER A 319 36.10 13.35 -28.57
CA SER A 319 37.14 12.88 -29.50
C SER A 319 37.35 13.82 -30.68
N LEU A 320 36.29 14.42 -31.24
CA LEU A 320 36.41 15.45 -32.27
C LEU A 320 37.11 16.70 -31.73
N ALA A 321 36.79 17.13 -30.51
CA ALA A 321 37.47 18.25 -29.86
C ALA A 321 38.97 17.94 -29.61
N ASP A 322 39.30 16.72 -29.16
CA ASP A 322 40.69 16.29 -28.96
C ASP A 322 41.46 16.23 -30.28
N ILE A 323 40.86 15.71 -31.36
CA ILE A 323 41.45 15.73 -32.71
C ILE A 323 41.67 17.18 -33.16
N GLN A 324 40.71 18.08 -32.93
CA GLN A 324 40.86 19.50 -33.26
C GLN A 324 42.03 20.12 -32.48
N HIS A 325 42.16 19.82 -31.18
CA HIS A 325 43.29 20.24 -30.37
C HIS A 325 44.64 19.71 -30.91
N GLN A 326 44.69 18.44 -31.34
CA GLN A 326 45.89 17.85 -31.91
C GLN A 326 46.25 18.44 -33.28
N VAL A 327 45.28 18.70 -34.16
CA VAL A 327 45.50 19.33 -35.46
C VAL A 327 46.05 20.75 -35.28
N VAL A 328 45.42 21.54 -34.39
CA VAL A 328 45.90 22.90 -34.09
C VAL A 328 47.30 22.88 -33.46
N ALA A 329 47.57 21.95 -32.55
CA ALA A 329 48.91 21.78 -31.98
C ALA A 329 49.96 21.37 -33.02
N ALA A 330 49.60 20.51 -33.97
CA ALA A 330 50.48 20.10 -35.06
C ALA A 330 50.75 21.25 -36.05
N GLU A 331 49.73 22.00 -36.45
CA GLU A 331 49.86 23.19 -37.31
C GLU A 331 50.71 24.28 -36.64
N GLN A 332 50.44 24.58 -35.36
CA GLN A 332 51.27 25.50 -34.60
C GLN A 332 52.69 24.97 -34.43
N GLY A 333 52.89 23.66 -34.25
CA GLY A 333 54.21 23.03 -34.20
C GLY A 333 55.01 23.22 -35.49
N VAL A 334 54.38 23.03 -36.66
CA VAL A 334 55.00 23.29 -37.97
C VAL A 334 55.36 24.76 -38.12
N ASN A 335 54.45 25.67 -37.76
CA ASN A 335 54.69 27.11 -37.85
C ASN A 335 55.80 27.56 -36.87
N ILE A 336 55.85 27.00 -35.65
CA ILE A 336 56.94 27.24 -34.69
C ILE A 336 58.28 26.71 -35.24
N ALA A 337 58.30 25.54 -35.87
CA ALA A 337 59.51 24.99 -36.48
C ALA A 337 60.00 25.84 -37.66
N GLU A 338 59.09 26.34 -38.49
CA GLU A 338 59.41 27.23 -39.62
C GLU A 338 59.89 28.62 -39.14
N LEU A 339 59.24 29.18 -38.12
CA LEU A 339 59.68 30.41 -37.47
C LEU A 339 61.06 30.25 -36.81
N ASN A 340 61.31 29.13 -36.13
CA ASN A 340 62.62 28.83 -35.56
C ASN A 340 63.69 28.62 -36.64
N ALA A 341 63.38 27.95 -37.75
CA ALA A 341 64.29 27.81 -38.88
C ALA A 341 64.64 29.17 -39.50
N ASN A 342 63.64 30.03 -39.72
CA ASN A 342 63.83 31.39 -40.23
C ASN A 342 64.58 32.29 -39.23
N ALA A 343 64.35 32.15 -37.93
CA ALA A 343 65.10 32.84 -36.89
C ALA A 343 66.58 32.43 -36.89
N ASN A 344 66.87 31.14 -37.01
CA ASN A 344 68.23 30.62 -37.11
C ASN A 344 68.95 31.13 -38.37
N VAL A 345 68.29 31.14 -39.54
CA VAL A 345 68.86 31.70 -40.77
C VAL A 345 69.18 33.18 -40.59
N LYS A 346 68.27 33.97 -40.02
CA LYS A 346 68.51 35.40 -39.73
C LYS A 346 69.65 35.61 -38.75
N GLN A 347 69.73 34.82 -37.68
CA GLN A 347 70.82 34.89 -36.72
C GLN A 347 72.17 34.57 -37.38
N SER A 348 72.27 33.51 -38.17
CA SER A 348 73.49 33.18 -38.90
C SER A 348 73.89 34.25 -39.91
N THR A 349 72.93 34.89 -40.60
CA THR A 349 73.23 36.03 -41.49
C THR A 349 73.72 37.26 -40.72
N GLY A 350 73.14 37.55 -39.55
CA GLY A 350 73.56 38.65 -38.68
C GLY A 350 74.94 38.41 -38.06
N GLU A 351 75.25 37.17 -37.67
CA GLU A 351 76.58 36.78 -37.19
C GLU A 351 77.65 36.87 -38.29
N ALA A 352 77.31 36.48 -39.52
CA ALA A 352 78.21 36.62 -40.68
C ALA A 352 78.49 38.09 -41.03
N GLU A 353 77.46 38.96 -41.04
CA GLU A 353 77.65 40.39 -41.23
C GLU A 353 78.45 41.03 -40.09
N SER A 354 78.18 40.66 -38.84
CA SER A 354 78.89 41.17 -37.66
C SER A 354 80.38 40.81 -37.71
N THR A 355 80.70 39.57 -38.10
CA THR A 355 82.09 39.13 -38.26
C THR A 355 82.77 39.85 -39.41
N ARG A 356 82.06 40.13 -40.51
CA ARG A 356 82.58 40.91 -41.64
C ARG A 356 82.86 42.36 -41.25
N LEU A 357 81.96 43.01 -40.53
CA LEU A 357 82.14 44.37 -40.01
C LEU A 357 83.30 44.45 -39.02
N ARG A 358 83.41 43.46 -38.12
CA ARG A 358 84.52 43.37 -37.16
C ARG A 358 85.88 43.19 -37.85
N ALA A 359 85.96 42.33 -38.88
CA ALA A 359 87.19 42.14 -39.66
C ALA A 359 87.61 43.40 -40.43
N LEU A 360 86.66 44.18 -40.96
CA LEU A 360 86.93 45.47 -41.60
C LEU A 360 87.44 46.51 -40.59
N GLY A 361 86.81 46.59 -39.41
CA GLY A 361 87.26 47.48 -38.32
C GLY A 361 88.66 47.13 -37.82
N GLU A 362 88.97 45.84 -37.67
CA GLU A 362 90.32 45.37 -37.30
C GLU A 362 91.35 45.70 -38.39
N ALA A 363 90.99 45.58 -39.68
CA ALA A 363 91.88 45.95 -40.79
C ALA A 363 92.19 47.46 -40.84
N GLU A 364 91.21 48.32 -40.54
CA GLU A 364 91.42 49.77 -40.44
C GLU A 364 92.27 50.15 -39.22
N ALA A 365 92.03 49.51 -38.07
CA ALA A 365 92.84 49.69 -36.86
C ALA A 365 94.32 49.30 -37.09
N ILE A 366 94.58 48.20 -37.80
CA ILE A 366 95.94 47.77 -38.17
C ILE A 366 96.61 48.77 -39.11
N ARG A 367 95.88 49.33 -40.11
CA ARG A 367 96.45 50.36 -41.00
C ARG A 367 96.77 51.65 -40.26
N ALA A 368 95.90 52.08 -39.34
CA ALA A 368 96.12 53.28 -38.54
C ALA A 368 97.34 53.13 -37.61
N THR A 369 97.46 52.00 -36.91
CA THR A 369 98.62 51.70 -36.06
C THR A 369 99.91 51.50 -36.87
N GLY A 370 99.83 50.90 -38.06
CA GLY A 370 100.97 50.76 -38.97
C GLY A 370 101.52 52.10 -39.48
N ARG A 371 100.64 53.04 -39.85
CA ARG A 371 101.02 54.41 -40.24
C ARG A 371 101.64 55.17 -39.06
N ALA A 372 101.02 55.08 -37.87
CA ALA A 372 101.55 55.73 -36.67
C ALA A 372 102.95 55.21 -36.29
N LYS A 373 103.19 53.89 -36.37
CA LYS A 373 104.52 53.30 -36.13
C LYS A 373 105.55 53.74 -37.17
N ALA A 374 105.18 53.77 -38.45
CA ALA A 374 106.09 54.20 -39.52
C ALA A 374 106.49 55.68 -39.36
N GLU A 375 105.56 56.53 -38.97
CA GLU A 375 105.84 57.95 -38.71
C GLU A 375 106.71 58.14 -37.45
N ALA A 376 106.45 57.39 -36.38
CA ALA A 376 107.30 57.36 -35.20
C ALA A 376 108.73 56.88 -35.52
N TYR A 377 108.88 55.86 -36.37
CA TYR A 377 110.19 55.40 -36.84
C TYR A 377 110.92 56.48 -37.66
N ARG A 378 110.21 57.20 -38.54
CA ARG A 378 110.82 58.27 -39.34
C ARG A 378 111.36 59.41 -38.48
N VAL A 379 110.56 59.91 -37.53
CA VAL A 379 110.96 60.99 -36.62
C VAL A 379 112.10 60.54 -35.69
N GLY A 380 112.07 59.28 -35.23
CA GLY A 380 113.13 58.72 -34.40
C GLY A 380 114.49 58.64 -35.09
N VAL A 381 114.51 58.29 -36.39
CA VAL A 381 115.75 58.24 -37.20
C VAL A 381 116.31 59.64 -37.46
N GLU A 382 115.45 60.64 -37.65
CA GLU A 382 115.83 62.01 -37.96
C GLU A 382 116.47 62.73 -36.76
N ALA A 383 116.06 62.40 -35.52
CA ALA A 383 116.56 63.04 -34.30
C ALA A 383 117.87 62.43 -33.74
N LEU A 384 118.12 61.13 -33.94
CA LEU A 384 119.22 60.41 -33.27
C LEU A 384 120.38 59.98 -34.19
N GLY A 385 120.26 60.18 -35.50
CA GLY A 385 121.27 59.76 -36.49
C GLY A 385 121.36 58.23 -36.64
N ALA A 386 121.71 57.77 -37.86
CA ALA A 386 121.59 56.36 -38.26
C ALA A 386 122.36 55.36 -37.37
N GLN A 387 123.48 55.77 -36.75
CA GLN A 387 124.25 54.91 -35.86
C GLN A 387 123.78 54.94 -34.40
N GLY A 388 123.12 56.01 -33.93
CA GLY A 388 122.56 56.09 -32.58
C GLY A 388 121.23 55.34 -32.45
N TYR A 389 120.38 55.43 -33.47
CA TYR A 389 119.05 54.81 -33.47
C TYR A 389 119.11 53.28 -33.52
N THR A 390 120.06 52.69 -34.27
CA THR A 390 120.23 51.24 -34.38
C THR A 390 120.68 50.59 -33.07
N VAL A 391 121.53 51.26 -32.28
CA VAL A 391 121.93 50.79 -30.94
C VAL A 391 120.77 50.90 -29.97
N MET A 392 119.98 51.98 -29.98
CA MET A 392 118.81 52.11 -29.12
C MET A 392 117.73 51.06 -29.46
N GLN A 393 117.47 50.82 -30.74
CA GLN A 393 116.54 49.79 -31.19
C GLN A 393 117.05 48.38 -30.86
N LEU A 394 118.35 48.11 -30.99
CA LEU A 394 118.95 46.83 -30.59
C LEU A 394 118.86 46.61 -29.08
N MET A 395 119.14 47.64 -28.27
CA MET A 395 118.97 47.59 -26.81
C MET A 395 117.50 47.38 -26.41
N GLN A 396 116.55 48.04 -27.09
CA GLN A 396 115.12 47.89 -26.82
C GLN A 396 114.61 46.50 -27.22
N ILE A 397 115.07 45.96 -28.35
CA ILE A 397 114.73 44.58 -28.79
C ILE A 397 115.39 43.53 -27.87
N VAL A 398 116.60 43.77 -27.37
CA VAL A 398 117.27 42.89 -26.39
C VAL A 398 116.56 42.94 -25.04
N GLY A 399 116.02 44.10 -24.64
CA GLY A 399 115.19 44.28 -23.45
C GLY A 399 113.80 43.64 -23.55
N GLU A 400 113.12 43.74 -24.70
CA GLU A 400 111.80 43.13 -24.93
C GLU A 400 111.86 41.61 -25.17
N ARG A 401 113.04 41.04 -25.50
CA ARG A 401 113.23 39.59 -25.73
C ARG A 401 114.03 38.83 -24.65
N ASN A 402 114.50 39.48 -23.59
CA ASN A 402 114.93 38.87 -22.32
C ASN A 402 115.98 37.71 -22.42
N VAL A 403 117.22 37.97 -22.89
CA VAL A 403 118.29 36.95 -23.09
C VAL A 403 119.49 37.13 -22.11
N ARG A 404 119.95 36.05 -21.41
CA ARG A 404 121.01 36.02 -20.34
C ARG A 404 122.36 35.40 -20.81
N ILE A 405 123.53 35.83 -20.26
CA ILE A 405 124.91 35.33 -20.57
C ILE A 405 125.78 35.18 -19.29
N VAL A 406 126.08 33.95 -18.82
CA VAL A 406 127.37 33.33 -18.38
C VAL A 406 127.17 32.04 -17.53
N PRO A 407 128.09 31.02 -17.59
CA PRO A 407 127.90 29.60 -17.16
C PRO A 407 128.62 29.29 -15.81
N ASP A 408 128.49 28.14 -15.11
CA ASP A 408 128.78 26.77 -15.56
C ASP A 408 128.42 25.71 -14.47
N VAL A 409 128.57 24.43 -14.86
CA VAL A 409 128.73 23.18 -14.06
C VAL A 409 127.50 22.25 -13.83
N ALA A 410 127.47 21.22 -14.69
CA ALA A 410 127.27 19.76 -14.50
C ALA A 410 126.65 19.24 -13.18
N VAL A 411 125.72 18.28 -13.18
CA VAL A 411 125.87 16.83 -13.48
C VAL A 411 124.46 16.28 -13.82
N SER A 412 124.15 15.78 -15.02
CA SER A 412 124.49 14.46 -15.63
C SER A 412 123.95 13.23 -14.87
N GLY A 413 123.24 12.34 -15.57
CA GLY A 413 123.16 10.93 -15.19
C GLY A 413 121.78 10.31 -14.93
N ALA A 414 121.08 9.98 -16.02
CA ALA A 414 120.42 8.69 -16.27
C ALA A 414 119.14 8.24 -15.50
N SER A 415 118.21 7.75 -16.33
CA SER A 415 117.21 6.69 -16.10
C SER A 415 115.79 7.04 -15.59
N SER A 416 114.83 6.88 -16.52
CA SER A 416 113.49 6.25 -16.41
C SER A 416 112.46 6.72 -15.35
N ASN A 417 111.31 7.20 -15.86
CA ASN A 417 109.98 7.34 -15.19
C ASN A 417 109.89 8.40 -14.07
N PRO A 418 108.71 8.80 -13.53
CA PRO A 418 107.29 8.60 -13.88
C PRO A 418 106.44 9.91 -13.94
N GLY A 419 105.24 9.94 -14.53
CA GLY A 419 103.93 9.69 -13.87
C GLY A 419 102.99 10.88 -14.12
N MET A 420 101.66 10.81 -14.17
CA MET A 420 100.70 9.76 -13.83
C MET A 420 99.48 9.88 -14.75
N VAL A 421 99.08 8.74 -15.32
CA VAL A 421 97.86 8.52 -16.09
C VAL A 421 96.90 7.64 -15.26
N ASP A 422 96.81 7.88 -13.95
CA ASP A 422 96.24 6.91 -13.00
C ASP A 422 95.08 7.45 -12.13
N GLY A 423 94.28 8.37 -12.68
CA GLY A 423 93.19 9.02 -11.93
C GLY A 423 91.78 8.85 -12.50
N LEU A 424 91.62 8.59 -13.81
CA LEU A 424 90.33 8.66 -14.48
C LEU A 424 89.81 7.33 -15.05
N LEU A 425 90.62 6.27 -15.03
CA LEU A 425 90.21 4.93 -15.46
C LEU A 425 89.59 4.07 -14.32
N GLY A 426 89.51 4.61 -13.09
CA GLY A 426 89.01 3.91 -11.89
C GLY A 426 87.54 4.13 -11.54
N LEU A 427 86.83 5.05 -12.22
CA LEU A 427 85.44 5.40 -11.88
C LEU A 427 84.39 4.75 -12.79
N MET A 428 84.77 4.32 -14.00
CA MET A 428 83.84 3.69 -14.97
C MET A 428 83.81 2.15 -14.91
N LEU A 429 84.76 1.50 -14.23
CA LEU A 429 84.77 0.05 -14.01
C LEU A 429 84.15 -0.37 -12.66
N ARG A 430 83.72 0.58 -11.82
CA ARG A 430 83.14 0.31 -10.48
C ARG A 430 81.61 0.27 -10.46
N THR A 431 80.93 0.74 -11.51
CA THR A 431 79.45 0.77 -11.58
C THR A 431 78.84 -0.37 -12.39
N GLN A 432 79.65 -1.28 -12.96
CA GLN A 432 79.15 -2.37 -13.82
C GLN A 432 79.44 -3.79 -13.32
N ALA A 433 80.01 -3.95 -12.11
CA ALA A 433 80.43 -5.25 -11.57
C ALA A 433 79.81 -5.61 -10.20
N ASN A 434 78.59 -5.16 -9.89
CA ASN A 434 77.80 -5.72 -8.77
C ASN A 434 76.30 -5.71 -9.11
N GLY A 435 75.89 -6.66 -9.95
CA GLY A 435 74.51 -7.09 -10.08
C GLY A 435 74.34 -8.47 -9.45
N SER A 436 73.54 -8.58 -8.40
CA SER A 436 72.76 -9.78 -8.01
C SER A 436 72.08 -9.55 -6.65
N GLN A 437 70.83 -10.04 -6.49
CA GLN A 437 69.89 -9.93 -5.34
C GLN A 437 68.90 -8.77 -5.51
N GLN A 438 67.57 -8.92 -5.64
CA GLN A 438 66.62 -9.96 -5.20
C GLN A 438 65.44 -10.08 -6.20
N SER A 439 65.03 -11.32 -6.48
CA SER A 439 63.66 -11.66 -6.85
C SER A 439 63.19 -12.77 -5.90
N LYS A 440 61.88 -12.77 -5.56
CA LYS A 440 61.11 -13.69 -4.69
C LYS A 440 60.83 -13.24 -3.24
N ALA A 441 59.60 -12.77 -3.05
CA ALA A 441 58.61 -13.18 -2.03
C ALA A 441 57.31 -12.45 -2.44
N SER A 442 56.22 -13.17 -2.74
CA SER A 442 55.20 -13.58 -1.76
C SER A 442 54.57 -12.41 -1.04
#